data_AF-A0A075HDM9-F1
#
_entry.id   AF-A0A075HDM9-F1
#
_cell.length_a   1.000
_cell.length_b   1.000
_cell.length_c   1.000
_cell.angle_alpha   90.00
_cell.angle_beta   90.00
_cell.angle_gamma   90.00
#
_symmetry.space_group_name_H-M   'P 1'
#
loop_
_entity.id
_entity.type
_entity.pdbx_description
1 polymer ?
#
loop_
_entity_poly.entity_id
_entity_poly.type
_entity_poly.pdbx_seq_one_letter_code
_entity_poly.pdbx_strand_id
1 'polypeptide(L)'
;MLTEDALIGFEENGGFMFGKHNHVRDGGMTLALFLELLASSNKSISEELETLPPSFTTKDKILCKKEDVDIIISELSEQFPNADTTDGIKIVFDKKNWVMVRPSGTEPIIRIYAESDSEKNLEALMKEYTQKIKSFLDR
;
A
#
# COMPACT_ATOMS: atom_id res chain seq x y z
N MET A 1 -12.28 7.98 9.77
CA MET A 1 -13.05 9.19 9.39
C MET A 1 -13.77 9.80 10.58
N LEU A 2 -14.84 9.18 11.11
CA LEU A 2 -15.66 9.78 12.18
C LEU A 2 -14.94 9.91 13.53
N THR A 3 -14.25 8.86 13.97
CA THR A 3 -13.58 8.84 15.29
C THR A 3 -12.46 9.88 15.40
N GLU A 4 -11.72 10.09 14.30
CA GLU A 4 -10.58 11.00 14.21
C GLU A 4 -10.95 12.41 13.72
N ASP A 5 -12.24 12.66 13.42
CA ASP A 5 -12.70 13.87 12.71
C ASP A 5 -11.84 14.20 11.46
N ALA A 6 -11.53 13.16 10.67
CA ALA A 6 -10.55 13.27 9.59
C ALA A 6 -11.11 14.05 8.39
N LEU A 7 -10.31 14.98 7.87
CA LEU A 7 -10.66 15.84 6.72
C LEU A 7 -10.81 15.05 5.42
N ILE A 8 -9.89 14.12 5.16
CA ILE A 8 -9.87 13.26 3.98
C ILE A 8 -9.56 11.82 4.39
N GLY A 9 -10.05 10.88 3.60
CA GLY A 9 -9.66 9.48 3.67
C GLY A 9 -9.59 8.92 2.26
N PHE A 10 -8.67 7.99 2.02
CA PHE A 10 -8.59 7.30 0.74
C PHE A 10 -7.99 5.91 0.88
N GLU A 11 -8.30 5.05 -0.09
CA GLU A 11 -7.75 3.71 -0.25
C GLU A 11 -6.90 3.62 -1.51
N GLU A 12 -6.03 2.61 -1.59
CA GLU A 12 -5.12 2.40 -2.71
C GLU A 12 -5.84 2.10 -4.03
N ASN A 13 -7.11 1.66 -3.96
CA ASN A 13 -7.96 1.39 -5.12
C ASN A 13 -8.55 2.67 -5.76
N GLY A 14 -8.24 3.85 -5.23
CA GLY A 14 -8.76 5.15 -5.70
C GLY A 14 -10.04 5.60 -4.98
N GLY A 15 -10.55 4.82 -4.03
CA GLY A 15 -11.69 5.20 -3.21
C GLY A 15 -11.37 6.39 -2.33
N PHE A 16 -11.83 7.58 -2.72
CA PHE A 16 -11.60 8.84 -1.99
C PHE A 16 -12.86 9.29 -1.23
N MET A 17 -12.65 9.85 -0.04
CA MET A 17 -13.66 10.32 0.89
C MET A 17 -13.33 11.76 1.29
N PHE A 18 -14.29 12.67 1.14
CA PHE A 18 -14.16 14.06 1.56
C PHE A 18 -15.04 14.33 2.78
N GLY A 19 -14.44 14.33 3.97
CA GLY A 19 -15.17 14.35 5.25
C GLY A 19 -16.12 15.53 5.43
N LYS A 20 -15.85 16.68 4.78
CA LYS A 20 -16.75 17.84 4.80
C LYS A 20 -18.05 17.64 4.01
N HIS A 21 -18.05 16.72 3.04
CA HIS A 21 -19.23 16.43 2.22
C HIS A 21 -19.99 15.22 2.79
N ASN A 22 -19.32 14.08 2.92
CA ASN A 22 -19.84 12.87 3.54
C ASN A 22 -18.67 11.98 4.02
N HIS A 23 -18.97 10.96 4.82
CA HIS A 23 -17.96 10.04 5.38
C HIS A 23 -17.92 8.69 4.65
N VAL A 24 -18.18 8.68 3.34
CA VAL A 24 -18.13 7.48 2.49
C VAL A 24 -17.30 7.76 1.23
N ARG A 25 -16.96 6.71 0.48
CA ARG A 25 -16.31 6.87 -0.82
C ARG A 25 -17.31 7.47 -1.81
N ASP A 26 -16.91 8.54 -2.49
CA ASP A 26 -17.78 9.26 -3.42
C ASP A 26 -17.01 9.69 -4.67
N GLY A 27 -17.19 8.93 -5.76
CA GLY A 27 -16.55 9.22 -7.03
C GLY A 27 -17.06 10.52 -7.69
N GLY A 28 -18.31 10.90 -7.46
CA GLY A 28 -18.88 12.15 -7.99
C GLY A 28 -18.25 13.36 -7.32
N MET A 29 -18.16 13.34 -5.99
CA MET A 29 -17.47 14.38 -5.23
C MET A 29 -15.97 14.43 -5.56
N THR A 30 -15.33 13.27 -5.72
CA THR A 30 -13.91 13.18 -6.12
C THR A 30 -13.68 13.85 -7.47
N LEU A 31 -14.53 13.57 -8.47
CA LEU A 31 -14.46 14.21 -9.77
C LEU A 31 -14.66 15.73 -9.67
N ALA A 32 -15.64 16.19 -8.88
CA ALA A 32 -15.89 17.62 -8.69
C ALA A 32 -14.67 18.35 -8.10
N LEU A 33 -14.04 17.79 -7.06
CA LEU A 33 -12.82 18.34 -6.46
C LEU A 33 -11.63 18.33 -7.44
N PHE A 34 -11.51 17.28 -8.24
CA PHE A 34 -10.45 17.19 -9.24
C PHE A 34 -10.64 18.23 -10.36
N LEU A 35 -11.87 18.45 -10.82
CA LEU A 35 -12.18 19.51 -11.78
C LEU A 35 -11.95 20.91 -11.21
N GLU A 36 -12.26 21.13 -9.92
CA GLU A 36 -11.96 22.36 -9.21
C GLU A 36 -10.43 22.61 -9.16
N LEU A 37 -9.64 21.58 -8.83
CA LEU A 37 -8.17 21.65 -8.86
C LEU A 37 -7.67 22.11 -10.23
N LEU A 38 -8.08 21.43 -11.31
CA LEU A 38 -7.66 21.77 -12.68
C LEU A 38 -8.08 23.17 -13.10
N ALA A 39 -9.30 23.58 -12.76
CA ALA A 39 -9.79 24.93 -13.06
C ALA A 39 -8.99 26.01 -12.32
N SER A 40 -8.53 25.72 -11.10
CA SER A 40 -7.77 26.67 -10.27
C SER A 40 -6.28 26.74 -10.62
N SER A 41 -5.69 25.64 -11.10
CA SER A 41 -4.25 25.56 -11.34
C SER A 41 -3.84 25.98 -12.76
N ASN A 42 -4.79 25.99 -13.70
CA ASN A 42 -4.56 26.24 -15.12
C ASN A 42 -3.49 25.30 -15.74
N LYS A 43 -3.33 24.11 -15.16
CA LYS A 43 -2.46 23.05 -15.65
C LYS A 43 -3.31 21.92 -16.26
N SER A 44 -2.73 21.23 -17.22
CA SER A 44 -3.23 19.93 -17.67
C SER A 44 -3.09 18.88 -16.57
N ILE A 45 -3.84 17.78 -16.71
CA ILE A 45 -3.76 16.63 -15.79
C ILE A 45 -2.32 16.09 -15.70
N SER A 46 -1.62 15.99 -16.83
CA SER A 46 -0.23 15.50 -16.88
C SER A 46 0.71 16.41 -16.09
N GLU A 47 0.58 17.73 -16.24
CA GLU A 47 1.42 18.69 -15.52
C GLU A 47 1.18 18.65 -14.01
N GLU A 48 -0.06 18.39 -13.55
CA GLU A 48 -0.33 18.18 -12.13
C GLU A 48 0.32 16.90 -11.61
N LEU A 49 0.19 15.80 -12.35
CA LEU A 49 0.78 14.52 -11.97
C LEU A 49 2.32 14.58 -11.91
N GLU A 50 2.95 15.34 -12.81
CA GLU A 50 4.41 15.56 -12.80
C GLU A 50 4.92 16.32 -11.57
N THR A 51 4.04 17.02 -10.83
CA THR A 51 4.44 17.66 -9.57
C THR A 51 4.57 16.68 -8.39
N LEU A 52 3.97 15.49 -8.52
CA LEU A 52 4.00 14.49 -7.46
C LEU A 52 5.34 13.75 -7.47
N PRO A 53 5.86 13.34 -6.30
CA PRO A 53 7.05 12.50 -6.24
C PRO A 53 6.81 11.20 -7.02
N PRO A 54 7.75 10.79 -7.91
CA PRO A 54 7.63 9.50 -8.57
C PRO A 54 7.71 8.39 -7.53
N SER A 55 6.82 7.42 -7.67
CA SER A 55 6.78 6.21 -6.87
C SER A 55 6.53 5.01 -7.78
N PHE A 56 7.28 3.93 -7.58
CA PHE A 56 7.11 2.68 -8.30
C PHE A 56 6.57 1.64 -7.33
N THR A 57 5.35 1.17 -7.57
CA THR A 57 4.69 0.18 -6.71
C THR A 57 4.40 -1.11 -7.46
N THR A 58 4.53 -2.25 -6.80
CA THR A 58 4.05 -3.53 -7.33
C THR A 58 3.37 -4.35 -6.24
N LYS A 59 2.60 -5.35 -6.68
CA LYS A 59 1.97 -6.32 -5.79
C LYS A 59 2.08 -7.73 -6.37
N ASP A 60 2.30 -8.70 -5.51
CA ASP A 60 2.26 -10.12 -5.84
C ASP A 60 1.53 -10.90 -4.74
N LYS A 61 1.31 -12.20 -4.96
CA LYS A 61 0.66 -13.09 -4.01
C LYS A 61 1.35 -14.45 -3.95
N ILE A 62 1.42 -15.01 -2.74
CA ILE A 62 1.88 -16.37 -2.51
C ILE A 62 0.73 -17.17 -1.92
N LEU A 63 0.49 -18.37 -2.47
CA LEU A 63 -0.45 -19.33 -1.90
C LEU A 63 0.12 -19.83 -0.57
N CYS A 64 -0.67 -19.75 0.49
CA CYS A 64 -0.20 -19.93 1.85
C CYS A 64 -1.36 -20.50 2.67
N LYS A 65 -1.13 -21.55 3.47
CA LYS A 65 -2.18 -22.00 4.39
C LYS A 65 -2.33 -20.97 5.50
N LYS A 66 -3.47 -21.00 6.18
CA LYS A 66 -3.74 -20.10 7.29
C LYS A 66 -2.75 -20.30 8.45
N GLU A 67 -2.31 -21.53 8.68
CA GLU A 67 -1.31 -21.91 9.70
C GLU A 67 0.06 -21.28 9.44
N ASP A 68 0.43 -21.13 8.17
CA ASP A 68 1.73 -20.61 7.76
C ASP A 68 1.82 -19.07 7.92
N VAL A 69 0.68 -18.37 7.94
CA VAL A 69 0.63 -16.90 8.06
C VAL A 69 1.27 -16.43 9.36
N ASP A 70 0.94 -17.09 10.48
CA ASP A 70 1.46 -16.72 11.79
C ASP A 70 2.98 -16.91 11.86
N ILE A 71 3.49 -17.97 11.22
CA ILE A 71 4.94 -18.24 11.11
C ILE A 71 5.61 -17.12 10.32
N ILE A 72 5.09 -16.77 9.13
CA ILE A 72 5.68 -15.72 8.28
C ILE A 72 5.71 -14.37 9.02
N ILE A 73 4.59 -13.97 9.62
CA ILE A 73 4.51 -12.69 10.32
C ILE A 73 5.42 -12.68 11.56
N SER A 74 5.51 -13.78 12.31
CA SER A 74 6.40 -13.89 13.47
C SER A 74 7.87 -13.78 13.06
N GLU A 75 8.31 -14.57 12.08
CA GLU A 75 9.70 -14.56 11.58
C GLU A 75 10.10 -13.18 11.04
N LEU A 76 9.20 -12.50 10.33
CA LEU A 76 9.45 -11.13 9.87
C LEU A 76 9.45 -10.12 11.03
N SER A 77 8.58 -10.28 12.04
CA SER A 77 8.53 -9.38 13.19
C SER A 77 9.77 -9.50 14.07
N GLU A 78 10.34 -10.69 14.21
CA GLU A 78 11.61 -10.90 14.91
C GLU A 78 12.78 -10.21 14.20
N GLN A 79 12.80 -10.24 12.87
CA GLN A 79 13.83 -9.56 12.08
C GLN A 79 13.62 -8.05 12.02
N PHE A 80 12.37 -7.58 12.09
CA PHE A 80 11.98 -6.17 11.97
C PHE A 80 11.11 -5.73 13.15
N PRO A 81 11.68 -5.59 14.36
CA PRO A 81 10.91 -5.31 15.57
C PRO A 81 10.22 -3.93 15.58
N ASN A 82 10.62 -3.03 14.68
CA ASN A 82 10.02 -1.70 14.52
C ASN A 82 9.04 -1.60 13.34
N ALA A 83 8.71 -2.73 12.70
CA ALA A 83 7.74 -2.75 11.62
C ALA A 83 6.32 -2.46 12.13
N ASP A 84 5.48 -1.91 11.26
CA ASP A 84 4.07 -1.69 11.56
C ASP A 84 3.28 -2.98 11.33
N THR A 85 2.63 -3.49 12.38
CA THR A 85 1.88 -4.74 12.37
C THR A 85 0.36 -4.57 12.41
N THR A 86 -0.15 -3.37 12.08
CA THR A 86 -1.59 -3.03 12.16
C THR A 86 -2.45 -3.90 11.25
N ASP A 87 -1.99 -4.21 10.03
CA ASP A 87 -2.68 -5.08 9.05
C ASP A 87 -1.66 -5.91 8.27
N GLY A 88 -1.17 -7.00 8.90
CA GLY A 88 -0.03 -7.77 8.40
C GLY A 88 1.28 -7.26 8.99
N ILE A 89 2.32 -7.10 8.17
CA ILE A 89 3.57 -6.44 8.56
C ILE A 89 4.08 -5.53 7.45
N LYS A 90 4.29 -4.26 7.76
CA LYS A 90 4.88 -3.25 6.86
C LYS A 90 6.27 -2.86 7.36
N ILE A 91 7.26 -3.19 6.56
CA ILE A 91 8.68 -2.93 6.78
C ILE A 91 9.07 -1.72 5.95
N VAL A 92 9.44 -0.63 6.61
CA VAL A 92 9.87 0.62 5.97
C VAL A 92 11.39 0.73 6.10
N PHE A 93 12.10 0.75 4.98
CA PHE A 93 13.56 0.91 4.96
C PHE A 93 13.95 2.39 4.94
N ASP A 94 13.22 3.19 4.16
CA ASP A 94 13.39 4.63 4.06
C ASP A 94 12.10 5.29 3.51
N LYS A 95 12.21 6.56 3.12
CA LYS A 95 11.09 7.37 2.62
C LYS A 95 10.45 6.88 1.32
N LYS A 96 11.16 6.08 0.52
CA LYS A 96 10.72 5.60 -0.80
C LYS A 96 10.71 4.08 -0.93
N ASN A 97 11.30 3.37 0.03
CA ASN A 97 11.45 1.92 -0.02
C ASN A 97 10.73 1.25 1.14
N TRP A 98 9.74 0.43 0.84
CA TRP A 98 9.03 -0.38 1.83
C TRP A 98 8.49 -1.67 1.21
N VAL A 99 8.28 -2.68 2.07
CA VAL A 99 7.59 -3.93 1.73
C VAL A 99 6.48 -4.16 2.76
N MET A 100 5.30 -4.54 2.29
CA MET A 100 4.19 -4.94 3.14
C MET A 100 3.77 -6.35 2.80
N VAL A 101 3.71 -7.20 3.83
CA VAL A 101 3.24 -8.58 3.74
C VAL A 101 1.91 -8.64 4.48
N ARG A 102 0.84 -8.89 3.75
CA ARG A 102 -0.53 -8.81 4.26
C ARG A 102 -1.30 -10.11 4.00
N PRO A 103 -1.83 -10.79 5.02
CA PRO A 103 -2.69 -11.94 4.82
C PRO A 103 -4.01 -11.53 4.17
N SER A 104 -4.53 -12.38 3.28
CA SER A 104 -5.88 -12.19 2.76
C SER A 104 -6.90 -12.64 3.78
N GLY A 105 -7.89 -11.79 4.07
CA GLY A 105 -8.99 -12.15 4.98
C GLY A 105 -9.96 -13.20 4.43
N THR A 106 -9.98 -13.40 3.11
CA THR A 106 -10.98 -14.25 2.42
C THR A 106 -10.39 -15.40 1.61
N GLU A 107 -9.09 -15.37 1.30
CA GLU A 107 -8.43 -16.34 0.43
C GLU A 107 -7.19 -16.92 1.12
N PRO A 108 -6.78 -18.18 0.83
CA PRO A 108 -5.57 -18.78 1.40
C PRO A 108 -4.30 -18.25 0.71
N ILE A 109 -4.10 -16.93 0.75
CA ILE A 109 -2.96 -16.25 0.15
C ILE A 109 -2.42 -15.18 1.10
N ILE A 110 -1.14 -14.88 0.95
CA ILE A 110 -0.51 -13.67 1.48
C ILE A 110 -0.18 -12.76 0.30
N ARG A 111 -0.47 -11.47 0.43
CA ARG A 111 -0.15 -10.45 -0.56
C ARG A 111 1.14 -9.77 -0.16
N ILE A 112 2.01 -9.54 -1.12
CA ILE A 112 3.24 -8.77 -0.94
C ILE A 112 3.08 -7.51 -1.76
N TYR A 113 3.22 -6.36 -1.13
CA TYR A 113 3.26 -5.06 -1.77
C TYR A 113 4.67 -4.51 -1.58
N ALA A 114 5.19 -3.83 -2.60
CA ALA A 114 6.42 -3.07 -2.45
C ALA A 114 6.27 -1.73 -3.14
N GLU A 115 7.03 -0.78 -2.62
CA GLU A 115 7.29 0.51 -3.24
C GLU A 115 8.78 0.76 -3.26
N SER A 116 9.24 1.41 -4.32
CA SER A 116 10.64 1.79 -4.47
C SER A 116 10.81 3.07 -5.29
N ASP A 117 12.03 3.59 -5.28
CA ASP A 117 12.46 4.78 -6.00
C ASP A 117 12.78 4.53 -7.48
N SER A 118 12.83 3.27 -7.92
CA SER A 118 13.05 2.86 -9.30
C SER A 118 12.48 1.47 -9.59
N GLU A 119 12.13 1.19 -10.84
CA GLU A 119 11.64 -0.14 -11.26
C GLU A 119 12.65 -1.25 -10.95
N LYS A 120 13.94 -1.01 -11.20
CA LYS A 120 15.00 -2.00 -10.94
C LYS A 120 15.08 -2.37 -9.45
N ASN A 121 15.01 -1.38 -8.57
CA ASN A 121 15.05 -1.62 -7.13
C ASN A 121 13.74 -2.28 -6.65
N LEU A 122 12.59 -1.86 -7.19
CA LEU A 122 11.30 -2.51 -6.94
C LEU A 122 11.31 -4.00 -7.28
N GLU A 123 11.83 -4.37 -8.44
CA GLU A 123 11.96 -5.77 -8.87
C GLU A 123 12.89 -6.56 -7.94
N ALA A 124 14.02 -5.96 -7.54
CA ALA A 124 14.96 -6.59 -6.60
C ALA A 124 14.32 -6.82 -5.23
N LEU A 125 13.64 -5.81 -4.68
CA LEU A 125 12.96 -5.85 -3.39
C LEU A 125 11.86 -6.91 -3.40
N MET A 126 11.05 -6.93 -4.47
CA MET A 126 9.97 -7.89 -4.62
C MET A 126 10.49 -9.33 -4.72
N LYS A 127 11.57 -9.54 -5.50
CA LYS A 127 12.20 -10.85 -5.62
C LYS A 127 12.78 -11.32 -4.29
N GLU A 128 13.49 -10.47 -3.57
CA GLU A 128 14.09 -10.79 -2.27
C GLU A 128 13.01 -11.26 -1.28
N TYR A 129 11.96 -10.45 -1.09
CA TYR A 129 10.94 -10.75 -0.09
C TYR A 129 10.05 -11.93 -0.49
N THR A 130 9.79 -12.12 -1.79
CA THR A 130 9.11 -13.32 -2.27
C THR A 130 9.93 -14.58 -1.98
N GLN A 131 11.25 -14.55 -2.19
CA GLN A 131 12.13 -15.69 -1.88
C GLN A 131 12.23 -15.93 -0.37
N LYS A 132 12.37 -14.86 0.42
CA LYS A 132 12.42 -14.93 1.89
C LYS A 132 11.16 -15.57 2.46
N ILE A 133 9.98 -15.13 2.02
CA ILE A 133 8.70 -15.71 2.49
C ILE A 133 8.58 -17.18 2.10
N LYS A 134 8.95 -17.56 0.86
CA LYS A 134 8.96 -18.97 0.44
C LYS A 134 9.89 -19.82 1.31
N SER A 135 11.04 -19.30 1.72
CA SER A 135 11.96 -20.04 2.60
C SER A 135 11.40 -20.34 4.00
N PHE A 136 10.40 -19.58 4.46
CA PHE A 136 9.68 -19.89 5.71
C PHE A 136 8.64 -20.99 5.53
N LEU A 137 8.12 -21.17 4.31
CA LEU A 137 7.13 -22.19 3.96
C LEU A 137 7.74 -23.57 3.68
N ASP A 138 9.00 -23.60 3.22
CA ASP A 138 9.72 -24.84 2.88
C ASP A 138 10.40 -25.50 4.11
N ARG A 139 10.21 -24.95 5.32
CA ARG A 139 10.71 -25.50 6.59
C ARG A 139 9.74 -26.51 7.19
#